data_AF-A0A3T2V1W1-F1
#
_entry.id   AF-A0A3T2V1W1-F1
#
_cell.length_a   1.000
_cell.length_b   1.000
_cell.length_c   1.000
_cell.angle_alpha   90.00
_cell.angle_beta   90.00
_cell.angle_gamma   90.00
#
_symmetry.space_group_name_H-M   'P 1'
#
loop_
_entity.id
_entity.type
_entity.pdbx_description
1 polymer ?
#
loop_
_entity_poly.entity_id
_entity_poly.type
_entity_poly.pdbx_seq_one_letter_code
_entity_poly.pdbx_strand_id
1 'polypeptide(L)' 'LSEYYNLNRAIYWMEFAVNNGNIDAKSKLQELKKLKRMDRRKNKENP' A
#
# COMPACT_ATOMS: atom_id res chain seq x y z
N LEU A 1 -13.43 -3.62 -11.10
CA LEU A 1 -11.98 -3.40 -10.86
C LEU A 1 -11.73 -3.68 -9.37
N SER A 2 -11.05 -4.77 -9.02
CA SER A 2 -10.90 -5.20 -7.60
C SER A 2 -10.12 -4.16 -6.78
N GLU A 3 -10.54 -3.91 -5.53
CA GLU A 3 -9.87 -3.00 -4.60
C GLU A 3 -8.38 -3.30 -4.40
N TYR A 4 -7.96 -4.56 -4.57
CA TYR A 4 -6.54 -4.95 -4.53
C TYR A 4 -5.71 -4.42 -5.69
N TYR A 5 -6.30 -4.36 -6.88
CA TYR A 5 -5.66 -3.76 -8.05
C TYR A 5 -5.39 -2.27 -7.79
N ASN A 6 -6.32 -1.62 -7.09
CA ASN A 6 -6.19 -0.23 -6.68
C ASN A 6 -5.13 -0.05 -5.58
N LEU A 7 -5.04 -0.95 -4.60
CA LEU A 7 -4.04 -0.86 -3.52
C LEU A 7 -2.60 -1.06 -4.00
N ASN A 8 -2.34 -2.05 -4.85
CA ASN A 8 -0.99 -2.25 -5.41
C ASN A 8 -0.53 -1.08 -6.27
N ARG A 9 -1.46 -0.51 -7.06
CA ARG A 9 -1.20 0.67 -7.87
C ARG A 9 -0.94 1.91 -7.01
N ALA A 10 -1.71 2.10 -5.93
CA ALA A 10 -1.48 3.19 -4.99
C ALA A 10 -0.10 3.10 -4.33
N ILE A 11 0.33 1.90 -3.92
CA ILE A 11 1.67 1.68 -3.35
C ILE A 11 2.75 2.07 -4.37
N TYR A 12 2.63 1.62 -5.63
CA TYR A 12 3.59 1.96 -6.68
C TYR A 12 3.76 3.47 -6.88
N TRP A 13 2.65 4.21 -7.01
CA TRP A 13 2.72 5.66 -7.20
C TRP A 13 3.30 6.39 -5.99
N MET A 14 3.03 5.91 -4.78
CA MET A 14 3.63 6.48 -3.57
C MET A 14 5.14 6.17 -3.49
N GLU A 15 5.59 4.99 -3.90
CA GLU A 15 7.03 4.68 -4.02
C GLU A 15 7.71 5.60 -5.05
N PHE A 16 7.07 5.80 -6.20
CA PHE A 16 7.56 6.73 -7.21
C PHE A 16 7.66 8.17 -6.68
N ALA A 17 6.64 8.65 -5.96
CA ALA A 17 6.65 9.99 -5.38
C ALA A 17 7.75 10.15 -4.31
N VAL A 18 7.93 9.15 -3.44
CA VAL A 18 9.03 9.14 -2.45
C VAL A 18 10.39 9.18 -3.13
N ASN A 19 10.58 8.40 -4.19
CA ASN A 19 11.85 8.38 -4.95
C ASN A 19 12.14 9.73 -5.64
N ASN A 20 11.10 10.50 -5.97
CA ASN A 20 11.24 11.86 -6.50
C ASN A 20 11.34 12.95 -5.40
N GLY A 21 11.56 12.56 -4.14
CA GLY A 21 11.78 13.49 -3.03
C GLY A 21 10.50 14.02 -2.38
N ASN A 22 9.32 13.48 -2.70
CA ASN A 22 8.09 13.86 -2.00
C ASN A 22 8.06 13.24 -0.59
N ILE A 23 8.34 14.07 0.42
CA ILE A 23 8.39 13.67 1.83
C ILE A 23 7.00 13.27 2.35
N ASP A 24 5.95 13.95 1.92
CA ASP A 24 4.57 13.68 2.35
C ASP A 24 4.09 12.30 1.88
N ALA A 25 4.55 11.86 0.70
CA ALA A 25 4.24 10.53 0.17
C ALA A 25 4.78 9.39 1.07
N LYS A 26 5.80 9.65 1.90
CA LYS A 26 6.39 8.64 2.79
C LYS A 26 5.42 8.16 3.86
N SER A 27 4.66 9.06 4.47
CA SER A 27 3.66 8.70 5.48
C SER A 27 2.54 7.87 4.86
N LYS A 28 2.04 8.31 3.69
CA LYS A 28 1.00 7.59 2.94
C LYS A 28 1.46 6.20 2.48
N LEU A 29 2.69 6.07 1.99
CA LEU A 29 3.28 4.78 1.62
C LEU A 29 3.31 3.80 2.80
N GLN A 30 3.64 4.29 4.00
CA GLN A 30 3.69 3.46 5.20
C GLN A 30 2.30 2.93 5.59
N GLU A 31 1.26 3.76 5.51
CA GLU A 31 -0.14 3.37 5.76
C GLU A 31 -0.59 2.28 4.79
N LEU A 32 -0.36 2.47 3.49
CA LEU A 32 -0.77 1.51 2.46
C LEU A 32 -0.06 0.16 2.62
N LYS A 33 1.23 0.17 2.97
CA LYS A 33 1.98 -1.06 3.26
C LYS A 33 1.47 -1.78 4.51
N LYS A 34 1.03 -1.04 5.54
CA LYS A 34 0.37 -1.63 6.73
C LYS A 34 -0.96 -2.26 6.35
N LEU A 35 -1.80 -1.58 5.57
CA LEU A 35 -3.09 -2.11 5.10
C LEU A 35 -2.91 -3.43 4.35
N LYS A 36 -1.99 -3.48 3.38
CA LYS A 36 -1.66 -4.70 2.61
C LYS A 36 -1.14 -5.85 3.49
N ARG A 37 -0.50 -5.57 4.63
CA ARG A 37 -0.06 -6.60 5.58
C ARG A 37 -1.21 -7.13 6.42
N MET A 38 -2.09 -6.25 6.90
CA MET A 38 -3.25 -6.61 7.72
C MET A 38 -4.22 -7.48 6.93
N ASP A 39 -4.49 -7.08 5.70
CA ASP A 39 -5.34 -7.81 4.78
C ASP A 39 -4.82 -9.24 4.52
N ARG A 40 -3.51 -9.38 4.25
CA ARG A 40 -2.87 -10.71 4.12
C ARG A 40 -2.97 -11.57 5.38
N ARG A 41 -2.95 -10.96 6.57
CA ARG A 41 -3.10 -11.70 7.84
C ARG A 41 -4.52 -12.21 8.01
N LYS A 42 -5.52 -11.36 7.75
CA LYS A 42 -6.94 -11.76 7.80
C LYS A 42 -7.24 -12.92 6.85
N ASN A 43 -6.71 -12.89 5.63
CA ASN A 43 -6.90 -13.98 4.67
C ASN A 43 -6.16 -15.27 5.06
N LYS A 44 -5.18 -15.21 5.98
CA LYS A 44 -4.44 -16.38 6.46
C LYS A 44 -5.06 -16.98 7.73
N GLU A 45 -5.78 -16.18 8.49
CA GLU A 45 -6.52 -16.58 9.70
C GLU A 45 -7.91 -17.15 9.40
N ASN A 46 -8.37 -17.04 8.15
CA ASN A 46 -9.67 -17.55 7.69
C ASN A 46 -9.47 -18.55 6.53
N PRO A 47 -9.07 -19.81 6.81
CA PRO A 47 -8.83 -20.85 5.81
C PRO A 47 -10.10 -21.33 5.07
#